data_AF-A0A972X2X0-F1
#
_entry.id   AF-A0A972X2X0-F1
#
_cell.length_a   1.000
_cell.length_b   1.000
_cell.length_c   1.000
_cell.angle_alpha   90.00
_cell.angle_beta   90.00
_cell.angle_gamma   90.00
#
_symmetry.space_group_name_H-M   'P 1'
#
loop_
_entity.id
_entity.type
_entity.pdbx_description
1 polymer ?
#
loop_
_entity_poly.entity_id
_entity_poly.type
_entity_poly.pdbx_seq_one_letter_code
_entity_poly.pdbx_strand_id
1 'polypeptide(L)'
;MKNMRGLVFWPTFIFLAFVVVFSFIAPESVSLIANRLKGVLLNGFQNLYGWAGLGFFLLLIVAGISPLGKVRIGGENAKVLFNFWNWFSIALGTTTAVGILFWACAEPVFHMSSPPESLGLTPNSEAAGRFALSTLFMHWTLIPHAIYT
;
A
#
# COMPACT_ATOMS: atom_id res chain seq x y z
N MET A 1 -9.06 -29.95 3.86
CA MET A 1 -10.18 -29.56 2.96
C MET A 1 -11.59 -29.65 3.57
N LYS A 2 -11.84 -30.43 4.63
CA LYS A 2 -13.21 -30.64 5.18
C LYS A 2 -13.97 -29.37 5.63
N ASN A 3 -13.29 -28.24 5.83
CA ASN A 3 -13.91 -26.94 6.18
C ASN A 3 -13.67 -25.84 5.14
N MET A 4 -13.33 -26.20 3.89
CA MET A 4 -13.05 -25.21 2.85
C MET A 4 -14.36 -24.63 2.30
N ARG A 5 -14.51 -23.30 2.38
CA ARG A 5 -15.66 -22.60 1.78
C ARG A 5 -15.46 -22.58 0.26
N GLY A 6 -16.06 -23.56 -0.42
CA GLY A 6 -15.89 -23.76 -1.87
C GLY A 6 -16.21 -22.53 -2.71
N LEU A 7 -17.20 -21.73 -2.32
CA LEU A 7 -17.60 -20.49 -3.01
C LEU A 7 -16.54 -19.38 -2.96
N VAL A 8 -15.65 -19.39 -1.98
CA VAL A 8 -14.54 -18.43 -1.91
C VAL A 8 -13.30 -19.00 -2.58
N PHE A 9 -13.04 -20.28 -2.33
CA PHE A 9 -11.83 -20.93 -2.81
C PHE A 9 -11.81 -21.11 -4.32
N TRP A 10 -12.84 -21.75 -4.89
CA TRP A 10 -12.80 -22.19 -6.28
C TRP A 10 -12.78 -21.04 -7.29
N PRO A 11 -13.60 -19.99 -7.18
CA PRO A 11 -13.53 -18.86 -8.12
C PRO A 11 -12.16 -18.19 -8.11
N THR A 12 -11.61 -17.92 -6.92
CA THR A 12 -10.31 -17.26 -6.77
C THR A 12 -9.17 -18.13 -7.30
N PHE A 13 -9.18 -19.42 -6.98
CA PHE A 13 -8.16 -20.36 -7.42
C PHE A 13 -8.19 -20.57 -8.94
N ILE A 14 -9.37 -20.77 -9.53
CA ILE A 14 -9.52 -20.95 -10.97
C ILE A 14 -9.07 -19.70 -11.71
N PHE A 15 -9.45 -18.51 -11.24
CA PHE A 15 -9.00 -17.26 -11.83
C PHE A 15 -7.48 -17.09 -11.77
N LEU A 16 -6.87 -17.37 -10.61
CA LEU A 16 -5.42 -17.30 -10.45
C LEU A 16 -4.71 -18.29 -11.37
N ALA A 17 -5.16 -19.56 -11.40
CA ALA A 17 -4.58 -20.60 -12.24
C ALA A 17 -4.70 -20.23 -13.73
N PHE A 18 -5.85 -19.69 -14.14
CA PHE A 18 -6.05 -19.16 -15.49
C PHE A 18 -5.05 -18.06 -15.84
N VAL A 19 -4.90 -17.04 -14.98
CA VAL A 19 -3.97 -15.93 -15.23
C VAL A 19 -2.52 -16.42 -15.32
N VAL A 20 -2.11 -17.34 -14.44
CA VAL A 20 -0.77 -17.95 -14.47
C VAL A 20 -0.54 -18.70 -15.79
N VAL A 21 -1.44 -19.60 -16.17
CA VAL A 21 -1.33 -20.37 -17.41
C VAL A 21 -1.35 -19.45 -18.63
N PHE A 22 -2.24 -18.46 -18.67
CA PHE A 22 -2.33 -17.50 -19.76
C PHE A 22 -1.05 -16.66 -19.90
N SER A 23 -0.38 -16.34 -18.79
CA SER A 23 0.89 -15.61 -18.80
C SER A 23 2.04 -16.40 -19.43
N PHE A 24 2.03 -17.72 -19.32
CA PHE A 24 3.02 -18.57 -19.99
C PHE A 24 2.73 -18.76 -21.48
N ILE A 25 1.45 -18.82 -21.86
CA ILE A 25 1.05 -19.08 -23.25
C ILE A 25 1.14 -17.82 -24.11
N ALA A 26 0.71 -16.67 -23.58
CA ALA A 26 0.56 -15.42 -24.34
C ALA A 26 1.07 -14.19 -23.56
N PRO A 27 2.37 -14.13 -23.22
CA PRO A 27 2.93 -13.07 -22.38
C PRO A 27 2.71 -11.66 -22.95
N GLU A 28 2.85 -11.47 -24.27
CA GLU A 28 2.64 -10.17 -24.92
C GLU A 28 1.19 -9.68 -24.77
N SER A 29 0.22 -10.59 -24.88
CA SER A 29 -1.19 -10.29 -24.70
C SER A 29 -1.48 -9.90 -23.25
N VAL A 30 -0.89 -10.60 -22.28
CA VAL A 30 -1.00 -10.25 -20.86
C VAL A 30 -0.42 -8.86 -20.61
N SER A 31 0.77 -8.55 -21.12
CA SER A 31 1.37 -7.22 -20.99
C SER A 31 0.51 -6.12 -21.62
N LEU A 32 -0.07 -6.36 -22.80
CA LEU A 32 -0.96 -5.41 -23.46
C LEU A 32 -2.22 -5.15 -22.61
N ILE A 33 -2.87 -6.21 -22.12
CA ILE A 33 -4.07 -6.10 -21.28
C ILE A 33 -3.72 -5.38 -19.97
N ALA A 34 -2.64 -5.76 -19.31
CA ALA A 34 -2.19 -5.14 -18.06
C ALA A 34 -1.93 -3.64 -18.24
N ASN A 35 -1.26 -3.24 -19.32
CA ASN A 35 -1.00 -1.83 -19.61
C ASN A 35 -2.28 -1.05 -19.91
N ARG A 36 -3.25 -1.65 -20.64
CA ARG A 36 -4.57 -1.03 -20.87
C ARG A 36 -5.32 -0.82 -19.56
N LEU A 37 -5.38 -1.85 -18.71
CA LEU A 37 -6.03 -1.76 -17.40
C LEU A 37 -5.35 -0.73 -16.50
N LYS A 38 -4.01 -0.71 -16.48
CA LYS A 38 -3.24 0.33 -15.78
C LYS A 38 -3.66 1.73 -16.26
N GLY A 39 -3.75 1.95 -17.57
CA GLY A 39 -4.19 3.22 -18.14
C GLY A 39 -5.61 3.61 -17.70
N VAL A 40 -6.56 2.67 -17.72
CA VAL A 40 -7.94 2.91 -17.24
C VAL A 40 -7.95 3.30 -15.76
N LEU A 41 -7.20 2.59 -14.93
CA LEU A 41 -7.13 2.86 -13.48
C LEU A 41 -6.48 4.22 -13.20
N LEU A 42 -5.38 4.55 -13.86
CA LEU A 42 -4.72 5.84 -13.68
C LEU A 42 -5.59 7.00 -14.17
N ASN A 43 -6.27 6.86 -15.31
CA ASN A 43 -7.11 7.94 -15.83
C ASN A 43 -8.43 8.12 -15.07
N GLY A 44 -9.03 7.03 -14.60
CA GLY A 44 -10.34 7.07 -13.93
C GLY A 44 -10.27 7.21 -12.41
N PHE A 45 -9.27 6.61 -11.76
CA PHE A 45 -9.26 6.39 -10.32
C PHE A 45 -8.07 7.00 -9.58
N GLN A 46 -7.06 7.56 -10.26
CA GLN A 46 -5.91 8.22 -9.64
C GLN A 46 -6.30 9.15 -8.49
N ASN A 47 -7.24 10.06 -8.74
CA ASN A 47 -7.65 11.04 -7.74
C ASN A 47 -8.38 10.37 -6.57
N LEU A 48 -9.17 9.33 -6.83
CA LEU A 48 -9.84 8.57 -5.78
C LEU A 48 -8.81 7.95 -4.83
N TYR A 49 -7.74 7.35 -5.34
CA TYR A 49 -6.69 6.75 -4.49
C TYR A 49 -6.02 7.79 -3.60
N GLY A 50 -5.66 8.96 -4.14
CA GLY A 50 -5.06 10.05 -3.37
C GLY A 50 -5.98 10.58 -2.27
N TRP A 51 -7.24 10.88 -2.62
CA TRP A 51 -8.22 11.39 -1.65
C TRP A 51 -8.64 10.34 -0.61
N ALA A 52 -8.73 9.07 -1.00
CA ALA A 52 -9.04 7.99 -0.07
C ALA A 52 -7.92 7.85 0.98
N GLY A 53 -6.65 7.86 0.57
CA GLY A 53 -5.52 7.81 1.49
C GLY A 53 -5.55 8.96 2.51
N LEU A 54 -5.75 10.19 2.04
CA LEU A 54 -5.91 11.34 2.94
C LEU A 54 -7.16 11.19 3.83
N GLY A 55 -8.27 10.72 3.28
CA GLY A 55 -9.51 10.49 4.00
C GLY A 55 -9.35 9.50 5.15
N PHE A 56 -8.67 8.36 4.93
CA PHE A 56 -8.38 7.39 5.99
C PHE A 56 -7.47 8.00 7.07
N PHE A 57 -6.46 8.76 6.68
CA PHE A 57 -5.58 9.44 7.65
C PHE A 57 -6.36 10.42 8.54
N LEU A 58 -7.22 11.26 7.94
CA LEU A 58 -8.08 12.17 8.70
C LEU A 58 -9.10 11.42 9.57
N LEU A 59 -9.68 10.34 9.05
CA LEU A 59 -10.61 9.49 9.80
C LEU A 59 -9.94 8.94 11.07
N LEU A 60 -8.68 8.51 10.99
CA LEU A 60 -7.94 8.02 12.15
C LEU A 60 -7.65 9.10 13.18
N ILE A 61 -7.31 10.31 12.74
CA ILE A 61 -7.16 11.44 13.66
C ILE A 61 -8.48 11.68 14.40
N VAL A 62 -9.59 11.73 13.67
CA VAL A 62 -10.92 11.92 14.28
C VAL A 62 -11.26 10.77 15.22
N ALA A 63 -11.08 9.52 14.80
CA ALA A 63 -11.35 8.34 15.62
C ALA A 63 -10.50 8.34 16.90
N GLY A 64 -9.22 8.67 16.80
CA GLY A 64 -8.26 8.71 17.91
C GLY A 64 -8.57 9.78 18.95
N ILE A 65 -9.02 10.98 18.53
CA ILE A 65 -9.42 12.05 19.47
C ILE A 65 -10.86 11.89 19.98
N SER A 66 -11.70 11.17 19.25
CA SER A 66 -13.09 10.93 19.64
C SER A 66 -13.19 9.97 20.83
N PRO A 67 -14.38 9.85 21.46
CA PRO A 67 -14.63 8.81 22.47
C PRO A 67 -14.36 7.38 21.98
N LEU A 68 -14.37 7.13 20.66
CA LEU A 68 -14.07 5.82 20.09
C LEU A 68 -12.63 5.38 20.38
N GLY A 69 -11.66 6.31 20.43
CA GLY A 69 -10.27 6.00 20.77
C GLY A 69 -10.09 5.45 22.18
N LYS A 70 -11.09 5.58 23.06
CA LYS A 70 -11.08 5.02 24.42
C LYS A 70 -11.68 3.61 24.49
N VAL A 71 -12.30 3.13 23.41
CA VAL A 71 -12.94 1.82 23.38
C VAL A 71 -11.87 0.73 23.35
N ARG A 72 -11.96 -0.22 24.29
CA ARG A 72 -11.09 -1.38 24.34
C ARG A 72 -11.60 -2.48 23.42
N ILE A 73 -10.83 -2.80 22.38
CA ILE A 73 -11.12 -3.91 21.47
C ILE A 73 -11.04 -5.24 22.26
N GLY A 74 -12.11 -6.03 22.19
CA GLY A 74 -12.27 -7.26 22.98
C GLY A 74 -13.12 -7.12 24.25
N GLY A 75 -13.63 -5.92 24.54
CA GLY A 75 -14.53 -5.64 25.67
C GLY A 75 -13.84 -5.01 26.87
N GLU A 76 -14.63 -4.58 27.85
CA GLU A 76 -14.15 -3.80 29.01
C GLU A 76 -13.07 -4.54 29.83
N ASN A 77 -13.25 -5.86 29.98
CA ASN A 77 -12.35 -6.72 30.75
C ASN A 77 -11.21 -7.33 29.93
N ALA A 78 -11.05 -6.94 28.66
CA ALA A 78 -9.96 -7.45 27.83
C ALA A 78 -8.60 -7.07 28.44
N LYS A 79 -7.67 -8.01 28.41
CA LYS A 79 -6.29 -7.82 28.83
C LYS A 79 -5.41 -7.70 27.60
N VAL A 80 -4.36 -6.90 27.73
CA VAL A 80 -3.37 -6.73 26.67
C VAL A 80 -2.65 -8.07 26.45
N LEU A 81 -2.67 -8.57 25.20
CA LEU A 81 -2.04 -9.85 24.83
C LEU A 81 -0.51 -9.78 24.77
N PHE A 82 0.03 -8.63 24.36
CA PHE A 82 1.46 -8.42 24.16
C PHE A 82 1.91 -7.14 24.87
N ASN A 83 3.07 -7.18 25.53
CA ASN A 83 3.67 -5.94 26.01
C ASN A 83 3.99 -4.98 24.83
N PHE A 84 4.25 -3.72 25.13
CA PHE A 84 4.46 -2.69 24.11
C PHE A 84 5.52 -3.06 23.07
N TRP A 85 6.68 -3.58 23.50
CA TRP A 85 7.77 -3.93 22.59
C TRP A 85 7.41 -5.08 21.67
N ASN A 86 6.76 -6.12 22.20
CA ASN A 86 6.28 -7.23 21.39
C ASN A 86 5.21 -6.78 20.39
N TRP A 87 4.26 -5.96 20.81
CA TRP A 87 3.24 -5.39 19.91
C TRP A 87 3.88 -4.52 18.84
N PHE A 88 4.82 -3.65 19.20
CA PHE A 88 5.53 -2.77 18.27
C PHE A 88 6.32 -3.57 17.23
N SER A 89 7.06 -4.60 17.65
CA SER A 89 7.79 -5.48 16.74
C SER A 89 6.87 -6.25 15.78
N ILE A 90 5.71 -6.73 16.27
CA ILE A 90 4.72 -7.41 15.41
C ILE A 90 4.12 -6.41 14.42
N ALA A 91 3.69 -5.23 14.88
CA ALA A 91 3.12 -4.20 14.03
C ALA A 91 4.13 -3.76 12.96
N LEU A 92 5.36 -3.43 13.37
CA LEU A 92 6.43 -3.05 12.45
C LEU A 92 6.72 -4.18 11.46
N GLY A 93 6.90 -5.42 11.90
CA GLY A 93 7.21 -6.55 11.02
C GLY A 93 6.06 -6.93 10.07
N THR A 94 4.83 -6.64 10.44
CA THR A 94 3.65 -6.90 9.57
C THR A 94 3.50 -5.81 8.51
N THR A 95 3.83 -4.54 8.82
CA THR A 95 3.69 -3.42 7.89
C THR A 95 4.93 -3.19 7.03
N THR A 96 6.13 -3.50 7.54
CA THR A 96 7.39 -3.45 6.78
C THR A 96 7.58 -4.72 5.96
N ALA A 97 6.82 -4.79 4.86
CA ALA A 97 6.90 -5.88 3.90
C ALA A 97 8.27 -5.94 3.18
N VAL A 98 8.53 -7.05 2.47
CA VAL A 98 9.68 -7.21 1.54
C VAL A 98 9.86 -6.02 0.58
N GLY A 99 8.76 -5.32 0.24
CA GLY A 99 8.79 -4.14 -0.61
C GLY A 99 9.75 -3.04 -0.12
N ILE A 100 9.88 -2.83 1.20
CA ILE A 100 10.76 -1.77 1.72
C ILE A 100 12.25 -2.09 1.48
N LEU A 101 12.63 -3.38 1.47
CA LEU A 101 14.02 -3.79 1.24
C LEU A 101 14.50 -3.42 -0.17
N PHE A 102 13.59 -3.39 -1.14
CA PHE A 102 13.89 -2.99 -2.51
C PHE A 102 13.66 -1.49 -2.71
N TRP A 103 12.46 -1.02 -2.38
CA TRP A 103 12.02 0.33 -2.74
C TRP A 103 12.60 1.43 -1.86
N ALA A 104 13.02 1.15 -0.61
CA ALA A 104 13.65 2.16 0.23
C ALA A 104 14.94 2.74 -0.38
N CYS A 105 15.66 1.93 -1.15
CA CYS A 105 16.85 2.38 -1.90
C CYS A 105 16.50 2.78 -3.33
N ALA A 106 15.67 2.01 -4.03
CA ALA A 106 15.39 2.22 -5.44
C ALA A 106 14.55 3.48 -5.71
N GLU A 107 13.51 3.72 -4.91
CA GLU A 107 12.58 4.83 -5.10
C GLU A 107 13.24 6.22 -5.00
N PRO A 108 14.04 6.55 -3.96
CA PRO A 108 14.63 7.88 -3.88
C PRO A 108 15.64 8.13 -5.00
N VAL A 109 16.39 7.09 -5.42
CA VAL A 109 17.29 7.18 -6.58
C VAL A 109 16.50 7.45 -7.86
N PHE A 110 15.37 6.77 -8.05
CA PHE A 110 14.49 6.97 -9.19
C PHE A 110 13.90 8.39 -9.21
N HIS A 111 13.30 8.85 -8.11
CA HIS A 111 12.71 10.19 -8.03
C HIS A 111 13.74 11.32 -8.12
N MET A 112 14.98 11.08 -7.69
CA MET A 112 16.05 12.06 -7.82
C MET A 112 16.58 12.14 -9.26
N SER A 113 16.72 11.00 -9.95
CA SER A 113 17.24 10.93 -11.32
C SER A 113 16.18 11.20 -12.39
N SER A 114 14.90 11.03 -12.08
CA SER A 114 13.77 11.25 -12.98
C SER A 114 12.58 11.85 -12.21
N PRO A 115 12.72 13.09 -11.70
CA PRO A 115 11.62 13.77 -11.02
C PRO A 115 10.46 14.06 -12.00
N PRO A 116 9.22 14.21 -11.52
CA PRO A 116 8.08 14.59 -12.35
C PRO A 116 8.34 15.89 -13.12
N GLU A 117 8.13 15.86 -14.44
CA GLU A 117 8.33 17.03 -15.32
C GLU A 117 7.48 18.24 -14.90
N SER A 118 6.29 17.98 -14.35
CA SER A 118 5.38 19.02 -13.85
C SER A 118 5.95 19.90 -12.73
N LEU A 119 7.01 19.43 -12.06
CA LEU A 119 7.69 20.18 -11.00
C LEU A 119 8.88 21.02 -11.52
N GLY A 120 9.29 20.84 -12.78
CA GLY A 120 10.40 21.59 -13.39
C GLY A 120 11.74 21.41 -12.69
N LEU A 121 11.96 20.28 -11.99
CA LEU A 121 13.18 20.02 -11.22
C LEU A 121 14.29 19.47 -12.13
N THR A 122 15.50 20.01 -12.00
CA THR A 122 16.68 19.45 -12.65
C THR A 122 17.01 18.07 -12.05
N PRO A 123 17.14 17.00 -12.86
CA PRO A 123 17.58 15.69 -12.37
C PRO A 123 18.87 15.76 -11.56
N ASN A 124 18.95 14.95 -10.50
CA ASN A 124 20.09 14.88 -9.57
C ASN A 124 20.46 16.18 -8.84
N SER A 125 19.63 17.21 -8.91
CA SER A 125 19.81 18.43 -8.11
C SER A 125 19.43 18.20 -6.64
N GLU A 126 19.85 19.11 -5.76
CA GLU A 126 19.43 19.11 -4.36
C GLU A 126 17.90 19.18 -4.21
N ALA A 127 17.23 19.98 -5.06
CA ALA A 127 15.78 20.10 -5.06
C ALA A 127 15.08 18.77 -5.44
N ALA A 128 15.62 18.05 -6.42
CA ALA A 128 15.13 16.71 -6.77
C ALA A 128 15.36 15.70 -5.62
N GLY A 129 16.49 15.80 -4.91
CA GLY A 129 16.75 14.99 -3.72
C GLY A 129 15.75 15.26 -2.58
N ARG A 130 15.40 16.53 -2.34
CA ARG A 130 14.38 16.90 -1.34
C ARG A 130 13.01 16.34 -1.72
N PHE A 131 12.62 16.43 -2.99
CA PHE A 131 11.39 15.82 -3.51
C PHE A 131 11.39 14.29 -3.36
N ALA A 132 12.51 13.64 -3.68
CA ALA A 132 12.64 12.19 -3.59
C ALA A 132 12.42 11.70 -2.16
N LEU A 133 13.04 12.35 -1.17
CA LEU A 133 12.85 12.01 0.24
C LEU A 133 11.45 12.32 0.75
N SER A 134 10.86 13.47 0.39
CA SER A 134 9.50 13.81 0.82
C SER A 134 8.47 12.82 0.27
N THR A 135 8.65 12.39 -0.99
CA THR A 135 7.80 11.40 -1.65
C THR A 135 7.96 10.02 -1.01
N LEU A 136 9.20 9.60 -0.71
CA LEU A 136 9.46 8.36 0.02
C LEU A 136 8.74 8.35 1.38
N PHE A 137 8.83 9.43 2.17
CA PHE A 137 8.12 9.50 3.44
C PHE A 137 6.59 9.43 3.25
N MET A 138 6.04 10.09 2.23
CA MET A 138 4.62 10.04 1.93
C MET A 138 4.16 8.62 1.58
N HIS A 139 4.93 7.88 0.77
CA HIS A 139 4.60 6.52 0.32
C HIS A 139 4.84 5.41 1.35
N TRP A 140 5.64 5.64 2.40
CA TRP A 140 6.03 4.58 3.33
C TRP A 140 5.72 4.86 4.80
N THR A 141 5.13 6.00 5.14
CA THR A 141 4.79 6.36 6.53
C THR A 141 3.28 6.46 6.76
N LEU A 142 2.76 7.63 7.08
CA LEU A 142 1.43 7.81 7.68
C LEU A 142 0.28 7.39 6.76
N ILE A 143 0.32 7.75 5.48
CA ILE A 143 -0.79 7.52 4.56
C ILE A 143 -1.05 6.01 4.31
N PRO A 144 -0.04 5.17 4.00
CA PRO A 144 -0.26 3.73 3.90
C PRO A 144 -0.67 3.08 5.23
N HIS A 145 -0.04 3.47 6.34
CA HIS A 145 -0.39 2.91 7.66
C HIS A 145 -1.83 3.26 8.07
N ALA A 146 -2.33 4.40 7.59
CA ALA A 146 -3.71 4.80 7.82
C ALA A 146 -4.73 3.91 7.11
N ILE A 147 -4.34 3.21 6.04
CA ILE A 147 -5.23 2.25 5.35
C ILE A 147 -5.35 0.94 6.15
N TYR A 148 -4.35 0.60 6.95
CA TYR A 148 -4.32 -0.65 7.73
C TYR A 148 -4.85 -0.53 9.16
N THR A 149 -5.13 0.70 9.61
CA THR A 149 -5.58 1.00 10.98
C THR A 149 -7.06 1.35 10.97
#